data_AF-A0A6A4DR77-F1
#
_entry.id   AF-A0A6A4DR77-F1
#
_cell.length_a   1.000
_cell.length_b   1.000
_cell.length_c   1.000
_cell.angle_alpha   90.00
_cell.angle_beta   90.00
_cell.angle_gamma   90.00
#
_symmetry.space_group_name_H-M   'P 1'
#
loop_
_entity.id
_entity.type
_entity.pdbx_description
1 polymer ?
#
loop_
_entity_poly.entity_id
_entity_poly.type
_entity_poly.pdbx_seq_one_letter_code
_entity_poly.pdbx_strand_id
1 'polypeptide(L)'
;MERVPIRLGSLRTSVKPSSTITAPTLLGEGPSVSNASLVRVCRVCTNREARYTCPRCNTPYCSVDCYRSHGEGCTEQFFEGHVRGEMQLASAARGDDEKKQQKSIQELLERVQKFQEEQQQLADGEDDEEALAQRMQELAMLDAAGELTLESLTPEERKRFLGEVADGRLGKLVQLWSPWWLMSERKYRSETSARRRQLILEEIGGEENAEEDEDVETVGAVTVEPSVLYPVGLFTSNDAQKMPESMGALLPGGRQPSPCLRYHLIEVLFAYALVLRGFNGDYVQDVAEAALLLLDICRVLSADARYESVEHVSLACLEKKSSEGSAANALAIQDVQQILRTDVFLLDALSDTRALLERYQLDLERGSDSGKQAKRERKAAMKNLAAVQKKLAFYQTWAYLTPVEEFQALAAEVEAYTRDTELLGAK
;
A
#
# COMPACT_ATOMS: atom_id res chain seq x y z
N MET A 1 -7.64 -25.19 6.81
CA MET A 1 -7.24 -23.81 7.18
C MET A 1 -6.69 -23.17 5.93
N GLU A 2 -7.52 -22.37 5.27
CA GLU A 2 -7.17 -21.66 4.03
C GLU A 2 -6.14 -20.57 4.32
N ARG A 3 -5.08 -20.55 3.52
CA ARG A 3 -3.97 -19.60 3.63
C ARG A 3 -4.39 -18.30 2.92
N VAL A 4 -4.42 -17.19 3.64
CA VAL A 4 -4.61 -15.87 3.04
C VAL A 4 -3.25 -15.37 2.53
N PRO A 5 -3.09 -15.06 1.22
CA PRO A 5 -1.83 -14.58 0.68
C PRO A 5 -1.63 -13.10 1.04
N ILE A 6 -0.56 -12.79 1.76
CA ILE A 6 -0.10 -11.41 2.00
C ILE A 6 0.91 -11.09 0.90
N ARG A 7 0.59 -10.14 0.02
CA ARG A 7 1.50 -9.65 -1.03
C ARG A 7 2.17 -8.36 -0.56
N LEU A 8 3.49 -8.38 -0.46
CA LEU A 8 4.31 -7.19 -0.27
C LEU A 8 5.05 -6.95 -1.58
N GLY A 9 4.72 -5.82 -2.25
CA GLY A 9 5.43 -5.35 -3.44
C GLY A 9 6.76 -4.67 -3.08
N SER A 10 7.65 -4.54 -4.08
CA SER A 10 9.00 -4.01 -3.91
C SER A 10 8.97 -2.55 -3.43
N LEU A 11 9.64 -2.25 -2.32
CA LEU A 11 9.83 -0.90 -1.81
C LEU A 11 11.31 -0.58 -1.76
N ARG A 12 11.73 0.48 -2.47
CA ARG A 12 13.00 1.16 -2.21
C ARG A 12 12.88 1.95 -0.91
N THR A 13 13.64 1.56 0.11
CA THR A 13 13.69 2.31 1.37
C THR A 13 15.13 2.61 1.77
N SER A 14 15.44 3.89 2.03
CA SER A 14 16.57 4.31 2.86
C SER A 14 16.02 4.97 4.13
N VAL A 15 16.53 4.56 5.29
CA VAL A 15 16.00 4.91 6.61
C VAL A 15 16.54 6.26 7.08
N LYS A 16 15.65 7.18 7.47
CA LYS A 16 15.99 8.36 8.30
C LYS A 16 15.06 8.44 9.51
N PRO A 17 15.53 8.95 10.66
CA PRO A 17 14.77 8.97 11.91
C PRO A 17 13.53 9.87 11.81
N SER A 18 12.39 9.34 12.26
CA SER A 18 11.07 9.97 12.17
C SER A 18 10.82 10.98 13.30
N SER A 19 10.26 12.13 12.95
CA SER A 19 9.72 13.13 13.88
C SER A 19 8.34 12.72 14.40
N THR A 20 8.19 12.82 15.71
CA THR A 20 7.00 12.47 16.51
C THR A 20 5.72 13.15 16.00
N ILE A 21 4.76 12.37 15.48
CA ILE A 21 3.38 12.83 15.24
C ILE A 21 2.45 12.08 16.19
N THR A 22 1.70 12.85 16.98
CA THR A 22 0.71 12.37 17.95
C THR A 22 -0.63 12.16 17.24
N ALA A 23 -1.22 10.97 17.32
CA ALA A 23 -2.54 10.65 16.77
C ALA A 23 -3.61 10.66 17.89
N PRO A 24 -4.84 11.17 17.63
CA PRO A 24 -5.93 11.10 18.59
C PRO A 24 -6.63 9.73 18.55
N THR A 25 -7.14 9.33 19.72
CA THR A 25 -7.88 8.09 20.02
C THR A 25 -9.35 8.21 19.60
N LEU A 26 -10.01 7.13 19.14
CA LEU A 26 -11.32 6.67 19.65
C LEU A 26 -11.67 5.23 19.21
N LEU A 27 -12.52 4.60 20.02
CA LEU A 27 -12.80 3.16 20.20
C LEU A 27 -14.00 2.64 19.37
N GLY A 28 -14.04 1.32 19.11
CA GLY A 28 -15.25 0.56 18.74
C GLY A 28 -14.95 -0.89 18.37
N GLU A 29 -15.58 -1.86 19.05
CA GLU A 29 -15.22 -3.28 19.16
C GLU A 29 -15.80 -4.20 18.05
N GLY A 30 -15.02 -5.23 17.67
CA GLY A 30 -15.43 -6.42 16.91
C GLY A 30 -14.25 -7.07 16.18
N PRO A 31 -14.00 -8.40 16.27
CA PRO A 31 -12.81 -9.01 15.70
C PRO A 31 -13.03 -9.32 14.21
N SER A 32 -12.91 -8.32 13.34
CA SER A 32 -12.70 -8.53 11.91
C SER A 32 -11.20 -8.42 11.63
N VAL A 33 -10.60 -9.52 11.20
CA VAL A 33 -9.18 -9.57 10.82
C VAL A 33 -9.03 -8.83 9.48
N SER A 34 -8.92 -7.51 9.52
CA SER A 34 -8.56 -6.69 8.37
C SER A 34 -7.04 -6.76 8.19
N ASN A 35 -6.60 -7.18 7.01
CA ASN A 35 -5.18 -7.35 6.64
C ASN A 35 -4.38 -6.03 6.51
N ALA A 36 -4.83 -4.95 7.16
CA ALA A 36 -4.13 -3.68 7.24
C ALA A 36 -4.38 -2.95 8.57
N SER A 37 -4.64 -3.67 9.66
CA SER A 37 -4.66 -3.03 10.98
C SER A 37 -3.22 -2.78 11.45
N LEU A 38 -2.81 -1.51 11.51
CA LEU A 38 -1.56 -1.06 12.16
C LEU A 38 -1.49 -1.51 13.65
N VAL A 39 -2.63 -1.92 14.21
CA VAL A 39 -2.79 -2.36 15.59
C VAL A 39 -2.35 -3.82 15.71
N ARG A 40 -1.06 -4.05 15.98
CA ARG A 40 -0.61 -5.36 16.47
C ARG A 40 -1.38 -5.67 17.74
N VAL A 41 -2.05 -6.81 17.85
CA VAL A 41 -2.74 -7.20 19.09
C VAL A 41 -1.77 -7.95 20.01
N CYS A 42 -1.85 -7.72 21.31
CA CYS A 42 -1.10 -8.44 22.33
C CYS A 42 -1.39 -9.94 22.21
N ARG A 43 -0.39 -10.77 21.92
CA ARG A 43 -0.55 -12.23 21.83
C ARG A 43 -0.63 -12.92 23.20
N VAL A 44 -0.55 -12.15 24.28
CA VAL A 44 -0.66 -12.65 25.66
C VAL A 44 -2.08 -12.48 26.19
N CYS A 45 -2.68 -11.31 25.99
CA CYS A 45 -4.02 -11.00 26.51
C CYS A 45 -5.09 -10.81 25.45
N THR A 46 -4.70 -10.75 24.17
CA THR A 46 -5.56 -10.62 22.97
C THR A 46 -6.54 -9.43 22.95
N ASN A 47 -6.52 -8.57 23.97
CA ASN A 47 -7.53 -7.53 24.17
C ASN A 47 -7.01 -6.10 23.95
N ARG A 48 -5.69 -5.92 23.84
CA ARG A 48 -5.06 -4.59 23.73
C ARG A 48 -4.01 -4.58 22.64
N GLU A 49 -3.75 -3.41 22.09
CA GLU A 49 -2.63 -3.18 21.18
C GLU A 49 -1.29 -3.51 21.84
N ALA A 50 -0.46 -4.28 21.13
CA ALA A 50 0.89 -4.62 21.49
C ALA A 50 1.84 -3.46 21.17
N ARG A 51 2.29 -2.79 22.22
CA ARG A 51 3.27 -1.70 22.14
C ARG A 51 4.71 -2.20 22.09
N TYR A 52 4.95 -3.43 22.51
CA TYR A 52 6.29 -3.99 22.72
C TYR A 52 6.39 -5.41 22.15
N THR A 53 7.61 -5.90 21.94
CA THR A 53 7.90 -7.27 21.45
C THR A 53 8.98 -7.89 22.31
N CYS A 54 8.82 -9.15 22.72
CA CYS A 54 9.85 -9.85 23.49
C CYS A 54 11.08 -10.12 22.62
N PRO A 55 12.30 -9.75 23.04
CA PRO A 55 13.52 -9.95 22.24
C PRO A 55 13.96 -11.42 22.13
N ARG A 56 13.42 -12.33 22.95
CA ARG A 56 13.78 -13.76 22.93
C ARG A 56 12.85 -14.61 22.07
N CYS A 57 11.54 -14.43 22.24
CA CYS A 57 10.54 -15.26 21.55
C CYS A 57 9.69 -14.47 20.54
N ASN A 58 9.98 -13.18 20.35
CA ASN A 58 9.29 -12.30 19.42
C ASN A 58 7.77 -12.15 19.63
N THR A 59 7.27 -12.52 20.81
CA THR A 59 5.85 -12.40 21.16
C THR A 59 5.50 -10.93 21.39
N PRO A 60 4.54 -10.35 20.64
CA PRO A 60 4.07 -8.97 20.84
C PRO A 60 3.17 -8.87 22.08
N TYR A 61 3.39 -7.85 22.91
CA TYR A 61 2.70 -7.67 24.20
C TYR A 61 2.34 -6.20 24.49
N CYS A 62 1.29 -5.96 25.29
CA CYS A 62 0.78 -4.61 25.56
C CYS A 62 1.40 -3.90 26.77
N SER A 63 1.82 -4.64 27.80
CA SER A 63 2.34 -4.10 29.06
C SER A 63 3.32 -5.05 29.73
N VAL A 64 3.99 -4.55 30.78
CA VAL A 64 4.91 -5.36 31.61
C VAL A 64 4.20 -6.57 32.23
N ASP A 65 2.90 -6.50 32.51
CA ASP A 65 2.13 -7.64 33.04
C ASP A 65 2.03 -8.78 32.01
N CYS A 66 1.81 -8.42 30.74
CA CYS A 66 1.85 -9.38 29.63
C CYS A 66 3.28 -9.85 29.37
N TYR A 67 4.30 -8.98 29.55
CA TYR A 67 5.69 -9.41 29.48
C TYR A 67 6.06 -10.41 30.58
N ARG A 68 5.50 -10.30 31.80
CA ARG A 68 5.80 -11.26 32.87
C ARG A 68 5.14 -12.63 32.67
N SER A 69 4.02 -12.67 31.94
CA SER A 69 3.17 -13.86 31.79
C SER A 69 3.34 -14.59 30.45
N HIS A 70 4.04 -14.01 29.46
CA HIS A 70 4.13 -14.59 28.11
C HIS A 70 5.06 -15.80 27.94
N GLY A 71 5.70 -16.28 29.02
CA GLY A 71 6.48 -17.51 29.04
C GLY A 71 7.62 -17.48 30.06
N GLU A 72 7.62 -18.43 31.01
CA GLU A 72 8.60 -18.52 32.11
C GLU A 72 10.05 -18.53 31.59
N GLY A 73 10.34 -19.24 30.49
CA GLY A 73 11.68 -19.28 29.91
C GLY A 73 12.22 -17.96 29.33
N CYS A 74 11.34 -17.00 28.99
CA CYS A 74 11.78 -15.70 28.43
C CYS A 74 12.09 -14.67 29.52
N THR A 75 11.35 -14.70 30.63
CA THR A 75 11.51 -13.78 31.76
C THR A 75 12.58 -14.28 32.72
N GLU A 76 12.58 -15.58 33.03
CA GLU A 76 13.50 -16.17 34.01
C GLU A 76 14.96 -16.08 33.55
N GLN A 77 15.26 -16.39 32.28
CA GLN A 77 16.64 -16.32 31.77
C GLN A 77 17.19 -14.88 31.67
N PHE A 78 16.32 -13.87 31.57
CA PHE A 78 16.73 -12.46 31.60
C PHE A 78 17.10 -12.02 33.02
N PHE A 79 16.30 -12.42 34.02
CA PHE A 79 16.59 -12.15 35.43
C PHE A 79 17.74 -13.01 35.97
N GLU A 80 17.86 -14.26 35.54
CA GLU A 80 18.97 -15.16 35.92
C GLU A 80 20.32 -14.59 35.47
N GLY A 81 20.40 -14.02 34.26
CA GLY A 81 21.62 -13.37 33.77
C GLY A 81 22.04 -12.15 34.60
N HIS A 82 21.09 -11.31 34.99
CA HIS A 82 21.36 -10.14 35.84
C HIS A 82 21.76 -10.53 37.27
N VAL A 83 21.07 -11.51 37.87
CA VAL A 83 21.36 -12.00 39.23
C VAL A 83 22.71 -12.72 39.26
N ARG A 84 23.04 -13.53 38.24
CA ARG A 84 24.37 -14.16 38.14
C ARG A 84 25.48 -13.12 37.99
N GLY A 85 25.25 -12.06 37.22
CA GLY A 85 26.20 -10.95 37.06
C GLY A 85 26.47 -10.19 38.36
N GLU A 86 25.42 -9.83 39.12
CA GLU A 86 25.59 -9.16 40.42
C GLU A 86 26.18 -10.08 41.49
N MET A 87 25.81 -11.35 41.53
CA MET A 87 26.38 -12.32 42.49
C MET A 87 27.87 -12.55 42.25
N GLN A 88 28.32 -12.58 40.99
CA GLN A 88 29.74 -12.71 40.66
C GLN A 88 30.53 -11.48 41.12
N LEU A 89 30.02 -10.27 40.91
CA LEU A 89 30.63 -9.03 41.39
C LEU A 89 30.65 -8.95 42.92
N ALA A 90 29.59 -9.39 43.60
CA ALA A 90 29.50 -9.41 45.06
C ALA A 90 30.43 -10.45 45.71
N SER A 91 30.68 -11.59 45.04
CA SER A 91 31.57 -12.65 45.52
C SER A 91 33.06 -12.29 45.43
N ALA A 92 33.45 -11.42 44.50
CA ALA A 92 34.83 -10.92 44.34
C ALA A 92 35.23 -9.90 45.43
N ALA A 93 34.27 -9.37 46.19
CA ALA A 93 34.50 -8.33 47.20
C ALA A 93 34.75 -8.87 48.63
N ARG A 94 34.72 -10.20 48.85
CA ARG A 94 34.88 -10.81 50.19
C ARG A 94 35.92 -11.94 50.20
N GLY A 95 37.18 -11.60 50.45
CA GLY A 95 38.22 -12.59 50.74
C GLY A 95 39.60 -11.94 50.92
N ASP A 96 40.00 -11.76 52.17
CA ASP A 96 41.29 -11.22 52.60
C ASP A 96 42.32 -12.37 52.67
N ASP A 97 43.08 -12.57 51.59
CA ASP A 97 44.21 -13.51 51.53
C ASP A 97 45.08 -13.15 50.30
N GLU A 98 46.13 -12.34 50.48
CA GLU A 98 46.94 -11.75 49.39
C GLU A 98 47.46 -12.78 48.36
N LYS A 99 47.73 -14.03 48.80
CA LYS A 99 48.17 -15.11 47.91
C LYS A 99 47.04 -15.76 47.10
N LYS A 100 45.82 -15.81 47.62
CA LYS A 100 44.63 -16.17 46.81
C LYS A 100 44.21 -15.02 45.93
N GLN A 101 44.40 -13.78 46.37
CA GLN A 101 44.12 -12.59 45.58
C GLN A 101 45.03 -12.52 44.35
N GLN A 102 46.33 -12.83 44.48
CA GLN A 102 47.23 -12.92 43.31
C GLN A 102 46.85 -14.05 42.33
N LYS A 103 46.50 -15.25 42.82
CA LYS A 103 46.01 -16.33 41.96
C LYS A 103 44.65 -16.00 41.32
N SER A 104 43.76 -15.36 42.07
CA SER A 104 42.45 -14.92 41.58
C SER A 104 42.58 -13.79 40.58
N ILE A 105 43.52 -12.86 40.75
CA ILE A 105 43.83 -11.79 39.78
C ILE A 105 44.43 -12.39 38.52
N GLN A 106 45.28 -13.41 38.63
CA GLN A 106 45.86 -14.09 37.47
C GLN A 106 44.82 -14.94 36.72
N GLU A 107 43.93 -15.65 37.42
CA GLU A 107 42.78 -16.32 36.81
C GLU A 107 41.78 -15.32 36.23
N LEU A 108 41.59 -14.15 36.85
CA LEU A 108 40.74 -13.08 36.29
C LEU A 108 41.38 -12.47 35.04
N LEU A 109 42.71 -12.30 35.02
CA LEU A 109 43.45 -11.82 33.85
C LEU A 109 43.41 -12.82 32.69
N GLU A 110 43.56 -14.13 32.96
CA GLU A 110 43.36 -15.17 31.94
C GLU A 110 41.92 -15.23 31.46
N ARG A 111 40.94 -15.04 32.35
CA ARG A 111 39.52 -15.01 31.98
C ARG A 111 39.16 -13.74 31.19
N VAL A 112 39.77 -12.60 31.51
CA VAL A 112 39.62 -11.33 30.78
C VAL A 112 40.34 -11.41 29.43
N GLN A 113 41.52 -12.02 29.35
CA GLN A 113 42.18 -12.29 28.06
C GLN A 113 41.33 -13.21 27.20
N LYS A 114 40.80 -14.30 27.76
CA LYS A 114 39.93 -15.21 27.04
C LYS A 114 38.61 -14.55 26.65
N PHE A 115 38.05 -13.69 27.49
CA PHE A 115 36.86 -12.89 27.18
C PHE A 115 37.16 -11.81 26.15
N GLN A 116 38.36 -11.22 26.15
CA GLN A 116 38.83 -10.28 25.13
C GLN A 116 39.06 -11.00 23.80
N GLU A 117 39.66 -12.19 23.79
CA GLU A 117 39.81 -13.04 22.60
C GLU A 117 38.45 -13.52 22.07
N GLU A 118 37.51 -13.89 22.94
CA GLU A 118 36.12 -14.22 22.57
C GLU A 118 35.36 -12.98 22.08
N GLN A 119 35.55 -11.80 22.69
CA GLN A 119 34.99 -10.52 22.23
C GLN A 119 35.62 -10.05 20.91
N GLN A 120 36.89 -10.37 20.66
CA GLN A 120 37.62 -10.01 19.46
C GLN A 120 37.32 -11.00 18.32
N GLN A 121 36.97 -12.26 18.63
CA GLN A 121 36.31 -13.20 17.71
C GLN A 121 34.83 -12.84 17.45
N LEU A 122 34.14 -12.17 18.38
CA LEU A 122 32.82 -11.58 18.17
C LEU A 122 32.88 -10.22 17.43
N ALA A 123 34.04 -9.55 17.47
CA ALA A 123 34.33 -8.35 16.68
C ALA A 123 34.86 -8.69 15.26
N ASP A 124 35.16 -9.95 14.99
CA ASP A 124 35.41 -10.52 13.65
C ASP A 124 34.11 -10.66 12.82
N GLY A 125 33.05 -9.95 13.22
CA GLY A 125 31.82 -9.77 12.45
C GLY A 125 31.97 -8.79 11.29
N GLU A 126 33.18 -8.29 11.00
CA GLU A 126 33.46 -7.51 9.78
C GLU A 126 33.21 -8.36 8.51
N ASP A 127 33.54 -9.66 8.53
CA ASP A 127 33.23 -10.59 7.42
C ASP A 127 31.71 -10.77 7.24
N ASP A 128 30.93 -10.79 8.34
CA ASP A 128 29.47 -10.91 8.31
C ASP A 128 28.79 -9.60 7.87
N GLU A 129 29.32 -8.43 8.26
CA GLU A 129 28.81 -7.13 7.82
C GLU A 129 29.14 -6.86 6.34
N GLU A 130 30.34 -7.21 5.88
CA GLU A 130 30.73 -7.05 4.48
C GLU A 130 29.94 -8.01 3.58
N ALA A 131 29.75 -9.26 4.01
CA ALA A 131 28.88 -10.22 3.32
C ALA A 131 27.41 -9.75 3.27
N LEU A 132 26.89 -9.17 4.36
CA LEU A 132 25.54 -8.61 4.39
C LEU A 132 25.41 -7.39 3.48
N ALA A 133 26.41 -6.52 3.43
CA ALA A 133 26.45 -5.37 2.53
C ALA A 133 26.47 -5.80 1.06
N GLN A 134 27.28 -6.80 0.71
CA GLN A 134 27.31 -7.41 -0.62
C GLN A 134 25.94 -8.01 -0.98
N ARG A 135 25.35 -8.78 -0.07
CA ARG A 135 24.01 -9.38 -0.26
C ARG A 135 22.93 -8.31 -0.47
N MET A 136 22.99 -7.22 0.28
CA MET A 136 22.07 -6.08 0.13
C MET A 136 22.26 -5.38 -1.22
N GLN A 137 23.51 -5.23 -1.68
CA GLN A 137 23.80 -4.64 -2.98
C GLN A 137 23.32 -5.53 -4.14
N GLU A 138 23.47 -6.85 -4.05
CA GLU A 138 22.90 -7.81 -5.01
C GLU A 138 21.38 -7.66 -5.13
N LEU A 139 20.67 -7.63 -4.00
CA LEU A 139 19.22 -7.45 -3.99
C LEU A 139 18.81 -6.07 -4.54
N ALA A 140 19.59 -5.02 -4.25
CA ALA A 140 19.35 -3.68 -4.79
C ALA A 140 19.58 -3.61 -6.32
N MET A 141 20.54 -4.36 -6.86
CA MET A 141 20.73 -4.47 -8.31
C MET A 141 19.57 -5.21 -8.98
N LEU A 142 19.08 -6.30 -8.37
CA LEU A 142 17.88 -7.00 -8.84
C LEU A 142 16.63 -6.11 -8.78
N ASP A 143 16.48 -5.29 -7.73
CA ASP A 143 15.39 -4.31 -7.62
C ASP A 143 15.47 -3.27 -8.74
N ALA A 144 16.67 -2.73 -8.98
CA ALA A 144 16.89 -1.77 -10.07
C ALA A 144 16.61 -2.36 -11.46
N ALA A 145 16.83 -3.67 -11.63
CA ALA A 145 16.48 -4.40 -12.85
C ALA A 145 14.99 -4.78 -12.94
N GLY A 146 14.21 -4.64 -11.87
CA GLY A 146 12.82 -5.09 -11.79
C GLY A 146 12.67 -6.61 -11.73
N GLU A 147 13.74 -7.34 -11.39
CA GLU A 147 13.79 -8.81 -11.33
C GLU A 147 13.80 -9.34 -9.89
N LEU A 148 13.75 -8.46 -8.90
CA LEU A 148 13.72 -8.85 -7.49
C LEU A 148 12.38 -9.55 -7.16
N THR A 149 12.46 -10.81 -6.75
CA THR A 149 11.28 -11.59 -6.34
C THR A 149 11.52 -12.27 -5.00
N LEU A 150 10.47 -12.83 -4.40
CA LEU A 150 10.58 -13.68 -3.20
C LEU A 150 11.48 -14.92 -3.40
N GLU A 151 11.76 -15.28 -4.65
CA GLU A 151 12.64 -16.39 -5.02
C GLU A 151 14.12 -15.99 -5.05
N SER A 152 14.41 -14.69 -5.13
CA SER A 152 15.76 -14.14 -5.02
C SER A 152 16.34 -14.26 -3.60
N LEU A 153 15.49 -14.48 -2.59
CA LEU A 153 15.87 -14.70 -1.20
C LEU A 153 16.31 -16.14 -0.95
N THR A 154 17.28 -16.34 -0.07
CA THR A 154 17.63 -17.69 0.43
C THR A 154 16.45 -18.31 1.19
N PRO A 155 16.37 -19.64 1.31
CA PRO A 155 15.29 -20.29 2.08
C PRO A 155 15.16 -19.76 3.51
N GLU A 156 16.29 -19.46 4.16
CA GLU A 156 16.39 -18.89 5.50
C GLU A 156 15.89 -17.44 5.54
N GLU A 157 16.36 -16.58 4.63
CA GLU A 157 15.92 -15.19 4.47
C GLU A 157 14.41 -15.13 4.22
N ARG A 158 13.91 -15.94 3.29
CA ARG A 158 12.49 -16.03 2.95
C ARG A 158 11.65 -16.49 4.13
N LYS A 159 12.10 -17.50 4.88
CA LYS A 159 11.40 -17.97 6.09
C LYS A 159 11.34 -16.86 7.14
N ARG A 160 12.45 -16.14 7.37
CA ARG A 160 12.50 -15.01 8.29
C ARG A 160 11.54 -13.91 7.83
N PHE A 161 11.67 -13.46 6.58
CA PHE A 161 10.81 -12.45 5.96
C PHE A 161 9.33 -12.79 6.15
N LEU A 162 8.89 -13.97 5.69
CA LEU A 162 7.49 -14.40 5.81
C LEU A 162 7.02 -14.50 7.27
N GLY A 163 7.90 -14.86 8.20
CA GLY A 163 7.60 -14.81 9.63
C GLY A 163 7.37 -13.39 10.13
N GLU A 164 8.18 -12.42 9.68
CA GLU A 164 7.99 -11.00 10.00
C GLU A 164 6.73 -10.40 9.34
N VAL A 165 6.37 -10.86 8.14
CA VAL A 165 5.09 -10.53 7.48
C VAL A 165 3.91 -11.05 8.30
N ALA A 166 3.91 -12.34 8.65
CA ALA A 166 2.84 -12.96 9.42
C ALA A 166 2.70 -12.37 10.84
N ASP A 167 3.81 -11.90 11.41
CA ASP A 167 3.81 -11.19 12.69
C ASP A 167 3.46 -9.70 12.56
N GLY A 168 3.31 -9.16 11.34
CA GLY A 168 3.00 -7.76 11.09
C GLY A 168 4.09 -6.77 11.52
N ARG A 169 5.36 -7.20 11.64
CA ARG A 169 6.48 -6.29 11.95
C ARG A 169 6.75 -5.34 10.80
N LEU A 170 6.72 -5.90 9.58
CA LEU A 170 7.04 -5.18 8.35
C LEU A 170 5.96 -4.18 7.96
N GLY A 171 4.74 -4.27 8.52
CA GLY A 171 3.66 -3.32 8.24
C GLY A 171 4.03 -1.87 8.56
N LYS A 172 4.93 -1.63 9.53
CA LYS A 172 5.42 -0.28 9.87
C LYS A 172 6.38 0.31 8.83
N LEU A 173 6.99 -0.55 8.01
CA LEU A 173 7.92 -0.14 6.96
C LEU A 173 7.18 0.20 5.66
N VAL A 174 5.92 -0.24 5.52
CA VAL A 174 5.08 0.06 4.37
C VAL A 174 4.39 1.40 4.60
N GLN A 175 4.72 2.40 3.79
CA GLN A 175 3.98 3.64 3.76
C GLN A 175 2.62 3.38 3.09
N LEU A 176 1.54 3.60 3.85
CA LEU A 176 0.20 3.51 3.31
C LEU A 176 -0.10 4.74 2.45
N TRP A 177 -0.63 4.48 1.26
CA TRP A 177 -1.09 5.49 0.34
C TRP A 177 -2.34 6.17 0.87
N SER A 178 -2.35 7.50 0.78
CA SER A 178 -3.55 8.28 1.04
C SER A 178 -4.24 8.56 -0.28
N PRO A 179 -5.53 8.18 -0.43
CA PRO A 179 -6.24 8.46 -1.65
C PRO A 179 -6.28 9.95 -1.98
N TRP A 180 -5.98 10.26 -3.24
CA TRP A 180 -5.85 11.65 -3.71
C TRP A 180 -7.19 12.40 -3.66
N TRP A 181 -8.33 11.70 -3.69
CA TRP A 181 -9.67 12.28 -3.52
C TRP A 181 -9.98 12.72 -2.09
N LEU A 182 -9.11 12.42 -1.11
CA LEU A 182 -9.20 12.98 0.24
C LEU A 182 -8.52 14.35 0.37
N MET A 183 -7.81 14.79 -0.68
CA MET A 183 -7.15 16.09 -0.71
C MET A 183 -8.19 17.20 -0.94
N SER A 184 -7.85 18.43 -0.55
CA SER A 184 -8.65 19.56 -0.99
C SER A 184 -8.50 19.77 -2.50
N GLU A 185 -9.60 20.11 -3.16
CA GLU A 185 -9.62 20.35 -4.62
C GLU A 185 -8.54 21.36 -5.04
N ARG A 186 -8.39 22.46 -4.28
CA ARG A 186 -7.38 23.50 -4.53
C ARG A 186 -5.97 22.92 -4.53
N LYS A 187 -5.63 22.11 -3.52
CA LYS A 187 -4.30 21.51 -3.39
C LYS A 187 -4.05 20.54 -4.55
N TYR A 188 -5.00 19.64 -4.79
CA TYR A 188 -4.91 18.65 -5.85
C TYR A 188 -4.75 19.27 -7.24
N ARG A 189 -5.54 20.30 -7.57
CA ARG A 189 -5.41 21.03 -8.84
C ARG A 189 -4.05 21.69 -8.98
N SER A 190 -3.53 22.32 -7.92
CA SER A 190 -2.22 22.98 -7.94
C SER A 190 -1.11 21.98 -8.28
N GLU A 191 -1.08 20.86 -7.57
CA GLU A 191 -0.05 19.82 -7.71
C GLU A 191 -0.14 19.06 -9.04
N THR A 192 -1.36 18.82 -9.55
CA THR A 192 -1.56 18.19 -10.87
C THR A 192 -1.48 19.16 -12.05
N SER A 193 -1.32 20.47 -11.80
CA SER A 193 -1.50 21.51 -12.83
C SER A 193 -0.47 21.42 -13.97
N ALA A 194 0.78 21.05 -13.67
CA ALA A 194 1.84 20.92 -14.67
C ALA A 194 1.54 19.76 -15.64
N ARG A 195 1.20 18.58 -15.10
CA ARG A 195 0.85 17.39 -15.89
C ARG A 195 -0.39 17.63 -16.76
N ARG A 196 -1.38 18.40 -16.28
CA ARG A 196 -2.60 18.74 -17.06
C ARG A 196 -2.36 19.70 -18.21
N ARG A 197 -1.41 20.62 -18.07
CA ARG A 197 -1.06 21.61 -19.11
C ARG A 197 -0.23 21.01 -20.24
N GLN A 198 0.20 19.74 -20.12
CA GLN A 198 1.00 19.05 -21.12
C GLN A 198 2.28 19.82 -21.49
N LEU A 199 3.00 20.33 -20.47
CA LEU A 199 4.43 20.60 -20.65
C LEU A 199 5.11 19.23 -20.65
N ILE A 200 5.44 18.75 -21.84
CA ILE A 200 6.30 17.59 -22.06
C ILE A 200 7.66 17.95 -21.45
N LEU A 201 7.92 17.50 -20.24
CA LEU A 201 9.27 17.08 -19.86
C LEU A 201 9.30 15.58 -20.14
N GLU A 202 9.42 15.23 -21.43
CA GLU A 202 10.18 14.04 -21.76
C GLU A 202 11.53 14.26 -21.09
N GLU A 203 11.88 13.41 -20.13
CA GLU A 203 13.25 13.26 -19.68
C GLU A 203 14.09 12.94 -20.92
N ILE A 204 14.55 13.98 -21.61
CA ILE A 204 15.68 13.88 -22.52
C ILE A 204 16.80 13.41 -21.62
N GLY A 205 17.23 12.16 -21.85
CA GLY A 205 18.37 11.56 -21.19
C GLY A 205 19.50 12.57 -21.14
N GLY A 206 20.11 12.68 -19.97
CA GLY A 206 21.20 13.61 -19.73
C GLY A 206 22.24 13.53 -20.83
N GLU A 207 22.38 14.61 -21.57
CA GLU A 207 23.62 14.94 -22.23
C GLU A 207 24.03 16.32 -21.71
N GLU A 208 25.18 16.28 -21.05
CA GLU A 208 25.93 17.35 -20.46
C GLU A 208 26.02 18.56 -21.40
N ASN A 209 25.72 19.75 -20.87
CA ASN A 209 26.41 21.00 -21.18
C ASN A 209 25.95 22.06 -20.16
N ALA A 210 26.56 22.03 -18.98
CA ALA A 210 26.52 23.16 -18.07
C ALA A 210 27.64 24.12 -18.49
N GLU A 211 27.28 25.20 -19.17
CA GLU A 211 28.13 26.39 -19.22
C GLU A 211 28.08 27.03 -17.83
N GLU A 212 29.28 27.30 -17.31
CA GLU A 212 29.56 27.88 -16.01
C GLU A 212 28.97 29.29 -15.94
N ASP A 213 28.01 29.52 -15.04
CA ASP A 213 27.74 30.84 -14.50
C ASP A 213 27.65 30.72 -12.97
N GLU A 214 28.57 31.43 -12.32
CA GLU A 214 28.78 31.51 -10.88
C GLU A 214 27.60 32.21 -10.17
N ASP A 215 27.38 31.80 -8.91
CA ASP A 215 26.64 32.52 -7.86
C ASP A 215 25.10 32.45 -7.84
N VAL A 216 24.53 31.29 -7.48
CA VAL A 216 23.36 31.20 -6.59
C VAL A 216 23.51 29.98 -5.67
N GLU A 217 23.64 30.20 -4.36
CA GLU A 217 23.47 29.15 -3.33
C GLU A 217 22.01 28.66 -3.31
N THR A 218 21.66 27.76 -4.22
CA THR A 218 20.46 26.93 -4.08
C THR A 218 20.84 25.63 -3.40
N VAL A 219 20.42 25.50 -2.14
CA VAL A 219 20.41 24.23 -1.39
C VAL A 219 19.61 23.23 -2.22
N GLY A 220 20.32 22.35 -2.93
CA GLY A 220 19.76 21.30 -3.77
C GLY A 220 19.07 20.23 -2.93
N ALA A 221 17.86 20.52 -2.46
CA ALA A 221 16.91 19.49 -2.11
C ALA A 221 16.35 18.93 -3.42
N VAL A 222 17.01 17.92 -3.98
CA VAL A 222 16.41 17.04 -4.98
C VAL A 222 15.27 16.32 -4.27
N THR A 223 14.08 16.91 -4.35
CA THR A 223 12.84 16.32 -3.84
C THR A 223 12.39 15.32 -4.88
N VAL A 224 12.63 14.03 -4.63
CA VAL A 224 12.02 12.96 -5.42
C VAL A 224 10.53 12.97 -5.07
N GLU A 225 9.69 13.46 -5.99
CA GLU A 225 8.23 13.39 -5.82
C GLU A 225 7.80 11.91 -5.70
N PRO A 226 7.01 11.53 -4.68
CA PRO A 226 6.58 10.15 -4.56
C PRO A 226 5.69 9.77 -5.74
N SER A 227 6.12 8.76 -6.50
CA SER A 227 5.53 8.34 -7.79
C SER A 227 4.07 7.88 -7.71
N VAL A 228 3.49 7.74 -6.51
CA VAL A 228 2.16 7.15 -6.25
C VAL A 228 1.15 8.18 -5.70
N LEU A 229 1.52 9.45 -5.53
CA LEU A 229 0.62 10.45 -4.92
C LEU A 229 -0.61 10.78 -5.78
N TYR A 230 -0.49 10.65 -7.10
CA TYR A 230 -1.50 11.12 -8.05
C TYR A 230 -1.83 10.01 -9.05
N PRO A 231 -3.04 10.03 -9.65
CA PRO A 231 -3.39 9.08 -10.68
C PRO A 231 -2.39 9.12 -11.83
N VAL A 232 -2.20 7.98 -12.46
CA VAL A 232 -1.34 7.79 -13.62
C VAL A 232 -1.99 8.47 -14.84
N GLY A 233 -3.27 8.24 -15.06
CA GLY A 233 -4.08 8.89 -16.08
C GLY A 233 -4.82 10.11 -15.54
N LEU A 234 -4.46 11.31 -16.00
CA LEU A 234 -5.16 12.55 -15.67
C LEU A 234 -6.01 13.02 -16.83
N PHE A 235 -7.13 13.67 -16.54
CA PHE A 235 -7.88 14.42 -17.55
C PHE A 235 -7.15 15.73 -17.86
N THR A 236 -6.63 15.85 -19.08
CA THR A 236 -5.80 16.98 -19.51
C THR A 236 -6.57 18.01 -20.32
N SER A 237 -5.97 19.20 -20.52
CA SER A 237 -6.53 20.21 -21.42
C SER A 237 -6.67 19.72 -22.87
N ASN A 238 -5.77 18.83 -23.30
CA ASN A 238 -5.82 18.22 -24.63
C ASN A 238 -7.00 17.24 -24.77
N ASP A 239 -7.33 16.51 -23.70
CA ASP A 239 -8.51 15.64 -23.69
C ASP A 239 -9.79 16.47 -23.77
N ALA A 240 -9.87 17.56 -22.99
CA ALA A 240 -11.00 18.50 -23.02
C ALA A 240 -11.23 19.09 -24.43
N GLN A 241 -10.15 19.44 -25.16
CA GLN A 241 -10.24 19.95 -26.54
C GLN A 241 -10.72 18.90 -27.55
N LYS A 242 -10.48 17.61 -27.29
CA LYS A 242 -10.92 16.51 -28.15
C LYS A 242 -12.32 16.00 -27.84
N MET A 243 -12.92 16.44 -26.73
CA MET A 243 -14.27 16.03 -26.35
C MET A 243 -15.31 16.58 -27.34
N PRO A 244 -16.34 15.80 -27.69
CA PRO A 244 -17.43 16.30 -28.51
C PRO A 244 -18.24 17.36 -27.76
N GLU A 245 -18.86 18.28 -28.51
CA GLU A 245 -19.68 19.35 -27.94
C GLU A 245 -21.00 18.86 -27.31
N SER A 246 -21.46 17.66 -27.67
CA SER A 246 -22.68 17.07 -27.12
C SER A 246 -22.68 15.54 -27.12
N MET A 247 -23.46 14.96 -26.20
CA MET A 247 -23.71 13.51 -26.13
C MET A 247 -24.41 12.94 -27.37
N GLY A 248 -25.12 13.79 -28.13
CA GLY A 248 -25.86 13.39 -29.31
C GLY A 248 -24.98 12.82 -30.43
N ALA A 249 -23.70 13.16 -30.46
CA ALA A 249 -22.72 12.59 -31.40
C ALA A 249 -22.38 11.12 -31.11
N LEU A 250 -22.57 10.66 -29.87
CA LEU A 250 -22.23 9.30 -29.43
C LEU A 250 -23.44 8.35 -29.43
N LEU A 251 -24.66 8.89 -29.45
CA LEU A 251 -25.89 8.10 -29.37
C LEU A 251 -26.64 8.08 -30.71
N PRO A 252 -27.14 6.90 -31.15
CA PRO A 252 -27.89 6.81 -32.40
C PRO A 252 -29.09 7.77 -32.42
N GLY A 253 -29.13 8.65 -33.43
CA GLY A 253 -30.23 9.58 -33.64
C GLY A 253 -30.31 10.72 -32.62
N GLY A 254 -29.21 11.07 -31.94
CA GLY A 254 -29.16 12.21 -31.02
C GLY A 254 -29.98 12.01 -29.73
N ARG A 255 -30.21 10.75 -29.35
CA ARG A 255 -30.93 10.42 -28.11
C ARG A 255 -30.18 10.97 -26.89
N GLN A 256 -30.94 11.31 -25.85
CA GLN A 256 -30.35 11.67 -24.57
C GLN A 256 -29.83 10.43 -23.83
N PRO A 257 -28.78 10.57 -23.00
CA PRO A 257 -28.33 9.51 -22.11
C PRO A 257 -29.46 9.04 -21.18
N SER A 258 -29.41 7.76 -20.78
CA SER A 258 -30.36 7.22 -19.81
C SER A 258 -30.18 7.91 -18.44
N PRO A 259 -31.28 8.26 -17.73
CA PRO A 259 -31.18 8.82 -16.37
C PRO A 259 -30.57 7.82 -15.37
N CYS A 260 -30.56 6.53 -15.69
CA CYS A 260 -29.95 5.49 -14.84
C CYS A 260 -28.42 5.46 -14.92
N LEU A 261 -27.81 6.20 -15.86
CA LEU A 261 -26.36 6.23 -16.07
C LEU A 261 -25.60 6.62 -14.80
N ARG A 262 -26.18 7.51 -14.00
CA ARG A 262 -25.63 7.96 -12.72
C ARG A 262 -25.48 6.83 -11.70
N TYR A 263 -26.39 5.86 -11.69
CA TYR A 263 -26.30 4.71 -10.79
C TYR A 263 -25.22 3.74 -11.24
N HIS A 264 -25.05 3.55 -12.54
CA HIS A 264 -23.98 2.72 -13.08
C HIS A 264 -22.60 3.31 -12.82
N LEU A 265 -22.47 4.64 -12.87
CA LEU A 265 -21.22 5.35 -12.54
C LEU A 265 -20.76 5.04 -11.11
N ILE A 266 -21.69 4.87 -10.15
CA ILE A 266 -21.36 4.51 -8.76
C ILE A 266 -20.56 3.20 -8.70
N GLU A 267 -20.98 2.15 -9.41
CA GLU A 267 -20.23 0.87 -9.41
C GLU A 267 -18.87 1.01 -10.10
N VAL A 268 -18.77 1.81 -11.16
CA VAL A 268 -17.48 2.07 -11.85
C VAL A 268 -16.48 2.73 -10.88
N LEU A 269 -16.89 3.80 -10.20
CA LEU A 269 -16.06 4.51 -9.24
C LEU A 269 -15.75 3.65 -8.00
N PHE A 270 -16.72 2.86 -7.54
CA PHE A 270 -16.55 1.92 -6.44
C PHE A 270 -15.47 0.88 -6.75
N ALA A 271 -15.52 0.28 -7.95
CA ALA A 271 -14.53 -0.70 -8.36
C ALA A 271 -13.13 -0.07 -8.50
N TYR A 272 -13.05 1.13 -9.05
CA TYR A 272 -11.81 1.89 -9.13
C TYR A 272 -11.20 2.18 -7.74
N ALA A 273 -12.02 2.65 -6.80
CA ALA A 273 -11.58 2.93 -5.44
C ALA A 273 -11.08 1.67 -4.72
N LEU A 274 -11.79 0.54 -4.83
CA LEU A 274 -11.35 -0.74 -4.26
C LEU A 274 -10.04 -1.23 -4.87
N VAL A 275 -9.86 -1.12 -6.19
CA VAL A 275 -8.62 -1.50 -6.85
C VAL A 275 -7.47 -0.64 -6.31
N LEU A 276 -7.60 0.69 -6.31
CA LEU A 276 -6.52 1.54 -5.78
C LEU A 276 -6.19 1.28 -4.31
N ARG A 277 -7.19 1.00 -3.47
CA ARG A 277 -6.93 0.62 -2.07
C ARG A 277 -6.20 -0.70 -1.97
N GLY A 278 -6.65 -1.72 -2.70
CA GLY A 278 -6.02 -3.04 -2.73
C GLY A 278 -4.58 -3.04 -3.25
N PHE A 279 -4.26 -2.07 -4.12
CA PHE A 279 -2.92 -1.88 -4.67
C PHE A 279 -2.13 -0.73 -4.00
N ASN A 280 -2.61 -0.19 -2.87
CA ASN A 280 -1.96 0.90 -2.15
C ASN A 280 -1.57 2.08 -3.07
N GLY A 281 -2.45 2.45 -3.99
CA GLY A 281 -2.26 3.52 -4.96
C GLY A 281 -1.45 3.15 -6.21
N ASP A 282 -0.70 2.05 -6.20
CA ASP A 282 0.25 1.69 -7.26
C ASP A 282 -0.18 0.41 -7.99
N TYR A 283 -1.22 0.53 -8.82
CA TYR A 283 -1.66 -0.58 -9.67
C TYR A 283 -0.64 -0.92 -10.78
N VAL A 284 0.37 -0.07 -11.02
CA VAL A 284 1.34 -0.24 -12.12
C VAL A 284 2.25 -1.44 -11.85
N GLN A 285 2.45 -1.80 -10.59
CA GLN A 285 3.22 -2.98 -10.18
C GLN A 285 2.63 -4.29 -10.72
N ASP A 286 1.31 -4.37 -10.89
CA ASP A 286 0.63 -5.55 -11.40
C ASP A 286 -0.66 -5.15 -12.16
N VAL A 287 -0.44 -4.54 -13.33
CA VAL A 287 -1.48 -4.03 -14.21
C VAL A 287 -2.50 -5.11 -14.57
N ALA A 288 -2.04 -6.35 -14.80
CA ALA A 288 -2.89 -7.46 -15.20
C ALA A 288 -3.85 -7.86 -14.08
N GLU A 289 -3.35 -8.06 -12.86
CA GLU A 289 -4.20 -8.39 -11.71
C GLU A 289 -5.16 -7.24 -11.39
N ALA A 290 -4.69 -5.99 -11.41
CA ALA A 290 -5.52 -4.82 -11.15
C ALA A 290 -6.65 -4.67 -12.17
N ALA A 291 -6.38 -4.86 -13.46
CA ALA A 291 -7.39 -4.82 -14.51
C ALA A 291 -8.40 -5.96 -14.40
N LEU A 292 -7.94 -7.18 -14.10
CA LEU A 292 -8.82 -8.33 -13.90
C LEU A 292 -9.73 -8.14 -12.68
N LEU A 293 -9.18 -7.64 -11.57
CA LEU A 293 -9.96 -7.31 -10.37
C LEU A 293 -10.99 -6.22 -10.65
N LEU A 294 -10.62 -5.16 -11.37
CA LEU A 294 -11.56 -4.10 -11.78
C LEU A 294 -12.73 -4.69 -12.59
N LEU A 295 -12.44 -5.56 -13.56
CA LEU A 295 -13.46 -6.16 -14.43
C LEU A 295 -14.33 -7.19 -13.72
N ASP A 296 -13.79 -7.89 -12.73
CA ASP A 296 -14.55 -8.81 -11.87
C ASP A 296 -15.52 -8.04 -10.95
N ILE A 297 -15.04 -6.97 -10.32
CA ILE A 297 -15.84 -6.13 -9.43
C ILE A 297 -16.88 -5.33 -10.24
N CYS A 298 -16.51 -4.70 -11.35
CA CYS A 298 -17.37 -3.77 -12.08
C CYS A 298 -18.24 -4.45 -13.14
N ARG A 299 -19.44 -4.91 -12.72
CA ARG A 299 -20.36 -5.63 -13.61
C ARG A 299 -21.03 -4.74 -14.65
N VAL A 300 -21.15 -3.44 -14.41
CA VAL A 300 -21.56 -2.44 -15.42
C VAL A 300 -20.65 -2.50 -16.66
N LEU A 301 -19.34 -2.62 -16.44
CA LEU A 301 -18.37 -2.70 -17.53
C LEU A 301 -18.34 -4.10 -18.13
N SER A 302 -18.17 -5.14 -17.32
CA SER A 302 -17.91 -6.51 -17.78
C SER A 302 -19.14 -7.32 -18.19
N ALA A 303 -20.31 -7.05 -17.59
CA ALA A 303 -21.51 -7.86 -17.72
C ALA A 303 -22.81 -7.08 -18.02
N ASP A 304 -22.70 -5.78 -18.35
CA ASP A 304 -23.85 -4.90 -18.62
C ASP A 304 -24.88 -4.86 -17.49
N ALA A 305 -24.42 -4.90 -16.23
CA ALA A 305 -25.30 -4.72 -15.09
C ALA A 305 -26.02 -3.36 -15.15
N ARG A 306 -27.30 -3.35 -14.74
CA ARG A 306 -28.16 -2.17 -14.79
C ARG A 306 -28.78 -1.91 -13.43
N TYR A 307 -28.68 -0.66 -13.00
CA TYR A 307 -29.18 -0.19 -11.72
C TYR A 307 -30.20 0.92 -11.95
N GLU A 308 -31.22 0.96 -11.10
CA GLU A 308 -32.37 1.85 -11.25
C GLU A 308 -32.48 2.86 -10.11
N SER A 309 -31.67 2.69 -9.05
CA SER A 309 -31.64 3.59 -7.89
C SER A 309 -30.28 3.51 -7.17
N VAL A 310 -30.04 4.46 -6.26
CA VAL A 310 -28.84 4.48 -5.39
C VAL A 310 -28.85 3.27 -4.46
N GLU A 311 -29.99 2.91 -3.88
CA GLU A 311 -30.14 1.77 -2.99
C GLU A 311 -29.75 0.47 -3.70
N HIS A 312 -30.22 0.28 -4.95
CA HIS A 312 -29.92 -0.93 -5.72
C HIS A 312 -28.41 -1.07 -5.96
N VAL A 313 -27.74 -0.03 -6.47
CA VAL A 313 -26.29 -0.11 -6.72
C VAL A 313 -25.48 -0.21 -5.42
N SER A 314 -25.86 0.52 -4.36
CA SER A 314 -25.15 0.49 -3.09
C SER A 314 -25.24 -0.88 -2.42
N LEU A 315 -26.41 -1.53 -2.42
CA LEU A 315 -26.54 -2.92 -1.95
C LEU A 315 -25.67 -3.87 -2.79
N ALA A 316 -25.77 -3.77 -4.12
CA ALA A 316 -25.00 -4.61 -5.02
C ALA A 316 -23.49 -4.47 -4.81
N CYS A 317 -22.99 -3.27 -4.48
CA CYS A 317 -21.59 -3.02 -4.15
C CYS A 317 -21.20 -3.55 -2.77
N LEU A 318 -22.03 -3.35 -1.74
CA LEU A 318 -21.76 -3.80 -0.37
C LEU A 318 -21.70 -5.33 -0.26
N GLU A 319 -22.52 -6.05 -1.03
CA GLU A 319 -22.57 -7.51 -1.05
C GLU A 319 -21.41 -8.19 -1.82
N LYS A 320 -20.57 -7.41 -2.52
CA LYS A 320 -19.45 -7.98 -3.26
C LYS A 320 -18.46 -8.66 -2.32
N LYS A 321 -18.08 -9.89 -2.67
CA LYS A 321 -17.04 -10.63 -1.95
C LYS A 321 -15.67 -10.08 -2.35
N SER A 322 -15.22 -9.03 -1.69
CA SER A 322 -13.85 -8.53 -1.84
C SER A 322 -12.90 -9.30 -0.92
N SER A 323 -11.64 -9.43 -1.33
CA SER A 323 -10.57 -10.00 -0.50
C SER A 323 -10.33 -9.19 0.78
N GLU A 324 -10.66 -7.89 0.76
CA GLU A 324 -10.54 -6.97 1.89
C GLU A 324 -11.75 -6.97 2.84
N GLY A 325 -12.87 -7.55 2.43
CA GLY A 325 -14.08 -7.73 3.23
C GLY A 325 -15.05 -6.55 3.21
N SER A 326 -16.15 -6.70 3.96
CA SER A 326 -17.30 -5.77 3.94
C SER A 326 -16.95 -4.34 4.37
N ALA A 327 -15.99 -4.16 5.29
CA ALA A 327 -15.54 -2.83 5.72
C ALA A 327 -14.86 -2.05 4.59
N ALA A 328 -14.09 -2.72 3.74
CA ALA A 328 -13.48 -2.09 2.56
C ALA A 328 -14.53 -1.67 1.54
N ASN A 329 -15.60 -2.47 1.36
CA ASN A 329 -16.72 -2.09 0.49
C ASN A 329 -17.42 -0.84 1.03
N ALA A 330 -17.69 -0.77 2.34
CA ALA A 330 -18.31 0.41 2.95
C ALA A 330 -17.45 1.66 2.76
N LEU A 331 -16.12 1.54 2.96
CA LEU A 331 -15.18 2.63 2.75
C LEU A 331 -15.11 3.06 1.27
N ALA A 332 -15.13 2.11 0.32
CA ALA A 332 -15.16 2.42 -1.10
C ALA A 332 -16.44 3.16 -1.51
N ILE A 333 -17.59 2.91 -0.87
CA ILE A 333 -18.80 3.73 -1.09
C ILE A 333 -18.59 5.16 -0.59
N GLN A 334 -17.91 5.37 0.55
CA GLN A 334 -17.54 6.70 1.02
C GLN A 334 -16.55 7.41 0.06
N ASP A 335 -15.63 6.65 -0.55
CA ASP A 335 -14.73 7.19 -1.57
C ASP A 335 -15.49 7.67 -2.81
N VAL A 336 -16.49 6.91 -3.26
CA VAL A 336 -17.37 7.34 -4.38
C VAL A 336 -18.03 8.68 -4.06
N GLN A 337 -18.49 8.89 -2.82
CA GLN A 337 -19.05 10.18 -2.41
C GLN A 337 -18.01 11.31 -2.55
N GLN A 338 -16.75 11.09 -2.14
CA GLN A 338 -15.70 12.10 -2.29
C GLN A 338 -15.36 12.39 -3.75
N ILE A 339 -15.25 11.34 -4.56
CA ILE A 339 -14.91 11.48 -5.98
C ILE A 339 -16.00 12.25 -6.74
N LEU A 340 -17.29 12.00 -6.44
CA LEU A 340 -18.42 12.67 -7.09
C LEU A 340 -18.57 14.16 -6.72
N ARG A 341 -17.97 14.63 -5.62
CA ARG A 341 -18.13 16.02 -5.16
C ARG A 341 -17.45 17.04 -6.06
N THR A 342 -16.44 16.63 -6.84
CA THR A 342 -15.72 17.52 -7.75
C THR A 342 -15.54 16.89 -9.12
N ASP A 343 -15.64 17.70 -10.16
CA ASP A 343 -15.44 17.30 -11.55
C ASP A 343 -14.02 16.76 -11.78
N VAL A 344 -13.01 17.37 -11.16
CA VAL A 344 -11.61 16.99 -11.34
C VAL A 344 -11.32 15.60 -10.80
N PHE A 345 -11.88 15.23 -9.65
CA PHE A 345 -11.73 13.89 -9.11
C PHE A 345 -12.47 12.87 -9.96
N LEU A 346 -13.70 13.17 -10.36
CA LEU A 346 -14.49 12.30 -11.22
C LEU A 346 -13.80 12.02 -12.57
N LEU A 347 -13.36 13.06 -13.26
CA LEU A 347 -12.73 12.95 -14.58
C LEU A 347 -11.38 12.26 -14.52
N ASP A 348 -10.61 12.46 -13.45
CA ASP A 348 -9.35 11.75 -13.25
C ASP A 348 -9.55 10.29 -12.87
N ALA A 349 -10.52 9.96 -12.01
CA ALA A 349 -10.83 8.56 -11.71
C ALA A 349 -11.19 7.78 -12.98
N LEU A 350 -11.99 8.38 -13.87
CA LEU A 350 -12.33 7.79 -15.16
C LEU A 350 -11.12 7.73 -16.11
N SER A 351 -10.28 8.78 -16.15
CA SER A 351 -9.04 8.80 -16.96
C SER A 351 -8.04 7.74 -16.52
N ASP A 352 -7.88 7.57 -15.22
CA ASP A 352 -6.94 6.62 -14.62
C ASP A 352 -7.43 5.18 -14.79
N THR A 353 -8.74 4.95 -14.64
CA THR A 353 -9.37 3.67 -14.97
C THR A 353 -9.13 3.30 -16.44
N ARG A 354 -9.24 4.28 -17.35
CA ARG A 354 -8.90 4.07 -18.77
C ARG A 354 -7.41 3.75 -18.95
N ALA A 355 -6.52 4.49 -18.30
CA ALA A 355 -5.08 4.27 -18.37
C ALA A 355 -4.67 2.88 -17.88
N LEU A 356 -5.27 2.39 -16.78
CA LEU A 356 -5.11 1.00 -16.32
C LEU A 356 -5.47 0.00 -17.42
N LEU A 357 -6.64 0.14 -18.04
CA LEU A 357 -7.12 -0.80 -19.06
C LEU A 357 -6.36 -0.67 -20.40
N GLU A 358 -5.87 0.52 -20.75
CA GLU A 358 -5.01 0.73 -21.93
C GLU A 358 -3.65 0.06 -21.73
N ARG A 359 -3.05 0.14 -20.54
CA ARG A 359 -1.82 -0.60 -20.20
C ARG A 359 -2.04 -2.11 -20.24
N TYR A 360 -3.14 -2.59 -19.66
CA TYR A 360 -3.47 -4.01 -19.72
C TYR A 360 -3.65 -4.50 -21.16
N GLN A 361 -4.22 -3.67 -22.04
CA GLN A 361 -4.30 -4.00 -23.46
C GLN A 361 -2.91 -4.18 -24.08
N LEU A 362 -1.97 -3.29 -23.80
CA LEU A 362 -0.59 -3.38 -24.29
C LEU A 362 0.11 -4.66 -23.80
N ASP A 363 -0.13 -5.06 -22.54
CA ASP A 363 0.42 -6.30 -21.99
C ASP A 363 -0.15 -7.53 -22.71
N LEU A 364 -1.45 -7.53 -23.02
CA LEU A 364 -2.07 -8.58 -23.84
C LEU A 364 -1.49 -8.60 -25.26
N GLU A 365 -1.19 -7.44 -25.86
CA GLU A 365 -0.61 -7.36 -27.20
C GLU A 365 0.82 -7.91 -27.24
N ARG A 366 1.63 -7.63 -26.20
CA ARG A 366 3.00 -8.11 -26.03
C ARG A 366 3.09 -9.59 -25.66
N GLY A 367 2.06 -10.14 -25.03
CA GLY A 367 2.02 -11.55 -24.62
C GLY A 367 2.22 -12.52 -25.78
N SER A 368 3.06 -13.55 -25.57
CA SER A 368 3.25 -14.63 -26.54
C SER A 368 2.17 -15.72 -26.37
N ASP A 369 1.67 -16.25 -27.49
CA ASP A 369 0.61 -17.26 -27.48
C ASP A 369 1.20 -18.66 -27.28
N SER A 370 0.92 -19.32 -26.16
CA SER A 370 1.26 -20.73 -25.92
C SER A 370 0.24 -21.71 -26.52
N GLY A 371 -0.25 -21.43 -27.73
CA GLY A 371 -1.12 -22.35 -28.50
C GLY A 371 -2.40 -21.73 -29.04
N LYS A 372 -3.18 -22.54 -29.80
CA LYS A 372 -4.40 -22.07 -30.49
C LYS A 372 -5.50 -21.61 -29.53
N GLN A 373 -5.59 -22.20 -28.34
CA GLN A 373 -6.59 -21.86 -27.33
C GLN A 373 -6.27 -20.51 -26.67
N ALA A 374 -5.04 -20.34 -26.19
CA ALA A 374 -4.55 -19.08 -25.62
C ALA A 374 -4.74 -17.91 -26.60
N LYS A 375 -4.43 -18.12 -27.88
CA LYS A 375 -4.66 -17.12 -28.93
C LYS A 375 -6.13 -16.71 -29.09
N ARG A 376 -7.06 -17.66 -28.97
CA ARG A 376 -8.50 -17.38 -29.06
C ARG A 376 -9.00 -16.61 -27.84
N GLU A 377 -8.57 -17.01 -26.65
CA GLU A 377 -8.91 -16.35 -25.38
C GLU A 377 -8.38 -14.92 -25.35
N ARG A 378 -7.11 -14.71 -25.74
CA ARG A 378 -6.50 -13.38 -25.86
C ARG A 378 -7.27 -12.48 -26.82
N LYS A 379 -7.64 -12.99 -27.99
CA LYS A 379 -8.46 -12.24 -28.96
C LYS A 379 -9.85 -11.90 -28.41
N ALA A 380 -10.47 -12.81 -27.64
CA ALA A 380 -11.74 -12.55 -26.99
C ALA A 380 -11.61 -11.49 -25.90
N ALA A 381 -10.57 -11.56 -25.07
CA ALA A 381 -10.24 -10.59 -24.05
C ALA A 381 -10.01 -9.19 -24.65
N MET A 382 -9.20 -9.08 -25.70
CA MET A 382 -8.98 -7.81 -26.41
C MET A 382 -10.28 -7.22 -26.98
N LYS A 383 -11.17 -8.05 -27.55
CA LYS A 383 -12.47 -7.59 -28.05
C LYS A 383 -13.35 -7.05 -26.93
N ASN A 384 -13.40 -7.76 -25.80
CA ASN A 384 -14.16 -7.34 -24.63
C ASN A 384 -13.59 -6.04 -24.05
N LEU A 385 -12.27 -5.93 -23.96
CA LEU A 385 -11.57 -4.75 -23.47
C LEU A 385 -11.84 -3.51 -24.34
N ALA A 386 -11.83 -3.66 -25.66
CA ALA A 386 -12.20 -2.58 -26.59
C ALA A 386 -13.65 -2.10 -26.40
N ALA A 387 -14.58 -3.00 -26.04
CA ALA A 387 -15.95 -2.61 -25.71
C ALA A 387 -16.03 -1.87 -24.37
N VAL A 388 -15.27 -2.30 -23.37
CA VAL A 388 -15.17 -1.64 -22.05
C VAL A 388 -14.56 -0.24 -22.18
N GLN A 389 -13.47 -0.08 -22.92
CA GLN A 389 -12.86 1.23 -23.17
C GLN A 389 -13.83 2.20 -23.85
N LYS A 390 -14.65 1.74 -24.79
CA LYS A 390 -15.71 2.56 -25.39
C LYS A 390 -16.78 2.97 -24.37
N LYS A 391 -17.18 2.08 -23.45
CA LYS A 391 -18.08 2.44 -22.35
C LYS A 391 -17.46 3.50 -21.45
N LEU A 392 -16.18 3.36 -21.07
CA LEU A 392 -15.49 4.35 -20.25
C LEU A 392 -15.33 5.70 -20.95
N ALA A 393 -15.00 5.71 -22.25
CA ALA A 393 -14.98 6.93 -23.04
C ALA A 393 -16.34 7.63 -23.04
N PHE A 394 -17.44 6.86 -23.18
CA PHE A 394 -18.79 7.39 -23.06
C PHE A 394 -19.09 7.99 -21.68
N TYR A 395 -18.72 7.30 -20.58
CA TYR A 395 -18.86 7.85 -19.22
C TYR A 395 -18.05 9.13 -19.02
N GLN A 396 -16.83 9.18 -19.55
CA GLN A 396 -15.97 10.35 -19.42
C GLN A 396 -16.50 11.55 -20.20
N THR A 397 -16.97 11.35 -21.44
CA THR A 397 -17.64 12.41 -22.20
C THR A 397 -18.91 12.87 -21.49
N TRP A 398 -19.71 11.94 -20.98
CA TRP A 398 -20.92 12.28 -20.23
C TRP A 398 -20.60 13.08 -18.97
N ALA A 399 -19.60 12.66 -18.19
CA ALA A 399 -19.15 13.36 -17.00
C ALA A 399 -18.64 14.77 -17.31
N TYR A 400 -17.89 14.93 -18.40
CA TYR A 400 -17.37 16.23 -18.82
C TYR A 400 -18.47 17.22 -19.24
N LEU A 401 -19.53 16.72 -19.90
CA LEU A 401 -20.62 17.56 -20.39
C LEU A 401 -21.75 17.80 -19.38
N THR A 402 -21.76 17.05 -18.27
CA THR A 402 -22.80 17.15 -17.25
C THR A 402 -22.36 18.15 -16.17
N PRO A 403 -23.23 19.08 -15.74
CA PRO A 403 -22.91 20.00 -14.66
C PRO A 403 -22.52 19.28 -13.37
N VAL A 404 -21.51 19.80 -12.67
CA VAL A 404 -20.97 19.16 -11.45
C VAL A 404 -22.03 19.06 -10.34
N GLU A 405 -23.01 19.96 -10.34
CA GLU A 405 -24.12 20.00 -9.38
C GLU A 405 -24.96 18.71 -9.42
N GLU A 406 -25.09 18.07 -10.58
CA GLU A 406 -25.81 16.78 -10.69
C GLU A 406 -25.04 15.66 -9.98
N PHE A 407 -23.71 15.66 -10.07
CA PHE A 407 -22.86 14.70 -9.37
C PHE A 407 -22.78 14.99 -7.87
N GLN A 408 -22.80 16.26 -7.47
CA GLN A 408 -22.89 16.66 -6.07
C GLN A 408 -24.22 16.25 -5.43
N ALA A 409 -25.33 16.39 -6.16
CA ALA A 409 -26.63 15.88 -5.73
C ALA A 409 -26.60 14.35 -5.59
N LEU A 410 -26.02 13.63 -6.55
CA LEU A 410 -25.83 12.19 -6.45
C LEU A 410 -24.97 11.79 -5.25
N ALA A 411 -23.88 12.51 -4.98
CA ALA A 411 -23.04 12.27 -3.82
C ALA A 411 -23.82 12.41 -2.50
N ALA A 412 -24.72 13.40 -2.42
CA ALA A 412 -25.61 13.60 -1.27
C ALA A 412 -26.66 12.48 -1.14
N GLU A 413 -27.20 11.97 -2.26
CA GLU A 413 -28.10 10.80 -2.26
C GLU A 413 -27.37 9.56 -1.71
N VAL A 414 -26.14 9.29 -2.15
CA VAL A 414 -25.32 8.16 -1.65
C VAL A 414 -24.98 8.32 -0.17
N GLU A 415 -24.67 9.55 0.26
CA GLU A 415 -24.37 9.86 1.66
C GLU A 415 -25.59 9.63 2.57
N ALA A 416 -26.78 10.08 2.15
CA ALA A 416 -28.03 9.83 2.88
C ALA A 416 -28.28 8.32 3.04
N TYR A 417 -28.15 7.56 1.96
CA TYR A 417 -28.31 6.10 2.01
C TYR A 417 -27.35 5.41 2.99
N THR A 418 -26.07 5.80 2.99
CA THR A 418 -25.07 5.21 3.89
C THR A 418 -25.38 5.51 5.37
N ARG A 419 -25.78 6.74 5.70
CA ARG A 419 -26.12 7.12 7.08
C ARG A 419 -27.35 6.36 7.58
N ASP A 420 -28.38 6.23 6.74
CA ASP A 420 -29.59 5.51 7.10
C ASP A 420 -29.30 4.02 7.34
N THR A 421 -28.42 3.43 6.54
CA THR A 421 -27.99 2.03 6.70
C THR A 421 -27.16 1.82 7.98
N GLU A 422 -26.24 2.74 8.30
CA GLU A 422 -25.48 2.71 9.56
C GLU A 422 -26.41 2.82 10.79
N LEU A 423 -27.42 3.69 10.73
CA LEU A 423 -28.43 3.84 11.78
C LEU A 423 -29.30 2.58 11.95
N LEU A 424 -29.54 1.83 10.88
CA LEU A 424 -30.29 0.57 10.90
C LEU A 424 -29.44 -0.62 11.38
N GLY A 425 -28.13 -0.61 11.13
CA GLY A 425 -27.17 -1.64 11.57
C GLY A 425 -26.68 -1.51 13.03
N ALA A 426 -26.90 -0.35 13.66
CA ALA A 426 -26.55 -0.09 15.06
C ALA A 426 -27.64 -0.51 16.08
N LYS A 427 -28.56 -1.42 15.70
CA LYS A 427 -29.64 -1.94 16.54
C LYS A 427 -29.47 -3.42 16.89
#